data_AF-A0A5A9FMS6-F1
#
_entry.id   AF-A0A5A9FMS6-F1
#
_cell.length_a   1.000
_cell.length_b   1.000
_cell.length_c   1.000
_cell.angle_alpha   90.00
_cell.angle_beta   90.00
_cell.angle_gamma   90.00
#
_symmetry.space_group_name_H-M   'P 1'
#
loop_
_entity.id
_entity.type
_entity.pdbx_description
1 polymer ?
#
loop_
_entity_poly.entity_id
_entity_poly.type
_entity_poly.pdbx_seq_one_letter_code
_entity_poly.pdbx_strand_id
1 'polypeptide(L)'
;MSQPVLTDYISALLTSGAPHWGTGGAVLDGSSVGGAVTVTYGFATSSRQVADADAAGFATMNNEQRAAVRQALAAWSGVANIGFVETSDASGATMRFGTNRQNGITAAYAYYPFPSPQGGDVFLANDSIGNVNPTAGSYAYMTVVHEIGHALGLKHPGNYDAGDSTGTEGPYLPSATDNYAYSIMSYVANGALPSGTYLTGPSLYDIAAIQYLYGPNMAAGAGDSSYVLNTGSFTTLWDPNGRNTLNGSAQAAALSLDLRSGAFSSAGGTTFLALAYGTTVQLAVGGSGDDTFTVNRLGNVLDGGGGTDTVVFSGSRSQYRVQQLDASRYVVSGADGVDLLTNVEYLRFSDTGTALSASVSGNFDPLRYIASNADLIGAFRTDAAAATQHLIGSGVYEGRSLTGFNPYNYLAGYGDLLSAFGSDVGAATRHYIEIGNREGRSSTLFDTLSYQAGNADLIAAYGDNREAAELHYIVNGRFEGRSLAGFNAPAYLAANPDVNAAVGGSVAGAKQHYVSYGFAEGRALA
;
A
#
# COMPACT_ATOMS: atom_id res chain seq x y z
N MET A 1 2.10 3.14 8.41
CA MET A 1 3.07 4.02 9.10
C MET A 1 2.65 5.46 8.86
N SER A 2 2.75 6.35 9.85
CA SER A 2 2.49 7.78 9.62
C SER A 2 3.68 8.41 8.86
N GLN A 3 3.42 9.39 8.00
CA GLN A 3 4.45 10.12 7.23
C GLN A 3 5.66 10.61 8.07
N PRO A 4 5.50 11.06 9.34
CA PRO A 4 6.63 11.48 10.17
C PRO A 4 7.65 10.37 10.45
N VAL A 5 7.20 9.14 10.71
CA VAL A 5 8.10 8.03 11.07
C VAL A 5 8.95 7.59 9.88
N LEU A 6 8.38 7.61 8.67
CA LEU A 6 9.14 7.34 7.44
C LEU A 6 10.21 8.42 7.18
N THR A 7 9.91 9.68 7.53
CA THR A 7 10.86 10.79 7.39
C THR A 7 12.09 10.60 8.29
N ASP A 8 11.90 10.11 9.51
CA ASP A 8 13.01 9.80 10.43
C ASP A 8 13.91 8.68 9.88
N TYR A 9 13.32 7.63 9.30
CA TYR A 9 14.08 6.53 8.71
C TYR A 9 14.83 6.92 7.45
N ILE A 10 14.23 7.77 6.60
CA ILE A 10 14.93 8.36 5.45
C ILE A 10 16.12 9.18 5.97
N SER A 11 15.90 10.05 6.95
CA SER A 11 16.95 10.91 7.50
C SER A 11 18.11 10.11 8.11
N ALA A 12 17.84 8.93 8.69
CA ALA A 12 18.88 8.05 9.21
C ALA A 12 19.80 7.43 8.14
N LEU A 13 19.41 7.49 6.87
CA LEU A 13 20.19 7.01 5.72
C LEU A 13 20.85 8.14 4.92
N LEU A 14 20.66 9.40 5.31
CA LEU A 14 21.25 10.54 4.61
C LEU A 14 22.33 11.18 5.48
N THR A 15 23.44 11.60 4.86
CA THR A 15 24.43 12.46 5.51
C THR A 15 23.88 13.88 5.69
N SER A 16 24.51 14.66 6.56
CA SER A 16 24.24 16.07 6.76
C SER A 16 24.42 16.81 5.45
N GLY A 17 23.40 17.58 5.08
CA GLY A 17 23.34 18.25 3.79
C GLY A 17 22.87 17.36 2.64
N ALA A 18 22.71 16.04 2.79
CA ALA A 18 22.18 15.14 1.75
C ALA A 18 22.80 15.36 0.34
N PRO A 19 24.14 15.35 0.20
CA PRO A 19 24.82 15.47 -1.09
C PRO A 19 24.37 14.37 -2.05
N HIS A 20 23.92 14.78 -3.23
CA HIS A 20 23.46 13.89 -4.30
C HIS A 20 23.80 14.48 -5.67
N TRP A 21 23.75 13.66 -6.72
CA TRP A 21 24.08 14.11 -8.07
C TRP A 21 22.97 14.94 -8.70
N GLY A 22 23.37 16.07 -9.28
CA GLY A 22 22.57 16.88 -10.17
C GLY A 22 23.01 16.75 -11.63
N THR A 23 22.35 17.51 -12.51
CA THR A 23 22.66 17.53 -13.94
C THR A 23 24.13 17.84 -14.19
N GLY A 24 24.77 17.05 -15.08
CA GLY A 24 26.17 17.24 -15.45
C GLY A 24 27.18 16.87 -14.36
N GLY A 25 26.77 16.10 -13.34
CA GLY A 25 27.65 15.70 -12.24
C GLY A 25 27.85 16.78 -11.17
N ALA A 26 26.99 17.81 -11.13
CA ALA A 26 26.97 18.77 -10.04
C ALA A 26 26.61 18.05 -8.71
N VAL A 27 27.10 18.55 -7.58
CA VAL A 27 26.67 18.08 -6.26
C VAL A 27 25.58 19.02 -5.75
N LEU A 28 24.44 18.43 -5.41
CA LEU A 28 23.29 19.08 -4.84
C LEU A 28 23.26 18.71 -3.35
N ASP A 29 23.66 19.63 -2.48
CA ASP A 29 23.65 19.43 -1.04
C ASP A 29 22.22 19.63 -0.50
N GLY A 30 21.33 18.68 -0.82
CA GLY A 30 19.94 18.66 -0.35
C GLY A 30 19.04 19.69 -1.04
N SER A 31 19.59 20.51 -1.94
CA SER A 31 18.82 21.37 -2.82
C SER A 31 18.17 20.55 -3.93
N SER A 32 16.91 20.82 -4.28
CA SER A 32 16.23 20.22 -5.43
C SER A 32 16.10 18.68 -5.37
N VAL A 33 15.94 18.12 -4.17
CA VAL A 33 15.63 16.70 -3.96
C VAL A 33 14.37 16.27 -4.74
N GLY A 34 14.32 15.00 -5.11
CA GLY A 34 13.23 14.42 -5.91
C GLY A 34 13.40 14.61 -7.42
N GLY A 35 14.52 15.20 -7.85
CA GLY A 35 14.80 15.52 -9.24
C GLY A 35 15.46 14.36 -10.00
N ALA A 36 14.96 14.10 -11.22
CA ALA A 36 15.57 13.13 -12.13
C ALA A 36 17.01 13.55 -12.49
N VAL A 37 17.92 12.57 -12.63
CA VAL A 37 19.31 12.84 -13.00
C VAL A 37 19.82 11.84 -14.04
N THR A 38 20.77 12.27 -14.86
CA THR A 38 21.62 11.37 -15.65
C THR A 38 23.04 11.45 -15.15
N VAL A 39 23.61 10.31 -14.74
CA VAL A 39 24.95 10.18 -14.17
C VAL A 39 25.82 9.37 -15.14
N THR A 40 26.99 9.90 -15.47
CA THR A 40 27.95 9.16 -16.29
C THR A 40 28.84 8.31 -15.40
N TYR A 41 29.18 7.10 -15.83
CA TYR A 41 30.14 6.27 -15.12
C TYR A 41 31.16 5.64 -16.06
N GLY A 42 32.34 5.33 -15.54
CA GLY A 42 33.40 4.69 -16.29
C GLY A 42 34.22 3.73 -15.44
N PHE A 43 34.92 2.80 -16.10
CA PHE A 43 35.84 1.89 -15.44
C PHE A 43 37.27 2.41 -15.58
N ALA A 44 37.93 2.73 -14.47
CA ALA A 44 39.29 3.22 -14.50
C ALA A 44 40.24 2.18 -15.13
N THR A 45 41.10 2.65 -16.04
CA THR A 45 42.04 1.84 -16.82
C THR A 45 43.49 1.99 -16.36
N SER A 46 43.78 2.99 -15.51
CA SER A 46 45.11 3.26 -14.98
C SER A 46 45.02 3.97 -13.64
N SER A 47 46.01 3.76 -12.77
CA SER A 47 46.15 4.47 -11.49
C SER A 47 46.30 5.99 -11.66
N ARG A 48 46.65 6.48 -12.85
CA ARG A 48 46.70 7.92 -13.15
C ARG A 48 45.33 8.59 -13.24
N GLN A 49 44.25 7.79 -13.28
CA GLN A 49 42.88 8.27 -13.42
C GLN A 49 42.14 8.36 -12.08
N VAL A 50 42.79 7.98 -10.97
CA VAL A 50 42.21 7.97 -9.62
C VAL A 50 43.04 8.84 -8.69
N ALA A 51 42.54 9.14 -7.49
CA ALA A 51 43.31 9.95 -6.54
C ALA A 51 44.57 9.20 -6.05
N ASP A 52 45.59 9.95 -5.62
CA ASP A 52 46.85 9.36 -5.16
C ASP A 52 46.66 8.35 -4.00
N ALA A 53 45.65 8.58 -3.16
CA ALA A 53 45.29 7.67 -2.07
C ALA A 53 44.77 6.31 -2.59
N ASP A 54 44.12 6.29 -3.75
CA ASP A 54 43.50 5.09 -4.34
C ASP A 54 44.44 4.34 -5.30
N ALA A 55 45.54 4.98 -5.72
CA ALA A 55 46.47 4.45 -6.70
C ALA A 55 47.29 3.24 -6.20
N ALA A 56 47.39 3.06 -4.88
CA ALA A 56 48.20 2.00 -4.27
C ALA A 56 47.61 0.61 -4.56
N GLY A 57 48.37 -0.21 -5.31
CA GLY A 57 47.91 -1.55 -5.70
C GLY A 57 46.70 -1.55 -6.65
N PHE A 58 46.43 -0.43 -7.32
CA PHE A 58 45.33 -0.30 -8.27
C PHE A 58 45.39 -1.37 -9.36
N ALA A 59 44.23 -1.94 -9.68
CA ALA A 59 44.04 -2.78 -10.85
C ALA A 59 42.69 -2.50 -11.52
N THR A 60 42.63 -2.69 -12.84
CA THR A 60 41.41 -2.53 -13.61
C THR A 60 40.40 -3.62 -13.26
N MET A 61 39.12 -3.27 -13.19
CA MET A 61 38.07 -4.29 -13.03
C MET A 61 38.04 -5.28 -14.19
N ASN A 62 37.87 -6.56 -13.86
CA ASN A 62 37.64 -7.65 -14.83
C ASN A 62 36.21 -7.61 -15.39
N ASN A 63 35.86 -8.56 -16.26
CA ASN A 63 34.56 -8.56 -16.93
C ASN A 63 33.40 -8.84 -15.97
N GLU A 64 33.62 -9.72 -15.00
CA GLU A 64 32.64 -10.14 -14.00
C GLU A 64 32.30 -8.98 -13.06
N GLN A 65 33.30 -8.25 -12.57
CA GLN A 65 33.13 -7.04 -11.76
C GLN A 65 32.40 -5.94 -12.53
N ARG A 66 32.78 -5.70 -13.79
CA ARG A 66 32.08 -4.73 -14.65
C ARG A 66 30.62 -5.11 -14.86
N ALA A 67 30.34 -6.40 -15.06
CA ALA A 67 28.96 -6.90 -15.20
C ALA A 67 28.15 -6.69 -13.90
N ALA A 68 28.74 -6.98 -12.74
CA ALA A 68 28.08 -6.75 -11.45
C ALA A 68 27.78 -5.26 -11.20
N VAL A 69 28.71 -4.35 -11.52
CA VAL A 69 28.48 -2.90 -11.43
C VAL A 69 27.28 -2.49 -12.29
N ARG A 70 27.21 -2.93 -13.55
CA ARG A 70 26.07 -2.62 -14.43
C ARG A 70 24.74 -3.12 -13.88
N GLN A 71 24.72 -4.34 -13.35
CA GLN A 71 23.52 -4.93 -12.73
C GLN A 71 23.10 -4.18 -11.46
N ALA A 72 24.05 -3.78 -10.61
CA ALA A 72 23.79 -3.03 -9.40
C ALA A 72 23.28 -1.60 -9.70
N LEU A 73 23.88 -0.91 -10.69
CA LEU A 73 23.38 0.37 -11.20
C LEU A 73 21.94 0.22 -11.74
N ALA A 74 21.65 -0.87 -12.46
CA ALA A 74 20.31 -1.17 -12.93
C ALA A 74 19.32 -1.37 -11.77
N ALA A 75 19.70 -2.04 -10.69
CA ALA A 75 18.87 -2.21 -9.49
C ALA A 75 18.49 -0.86 -8.84
N TRP A 76 19.43 0.10 -8.75
CA TRP A 76 19.16 1.45 -8.26
C TRP A 76 18.26 2.27 -9.21
N SER A 77 18.56 2.25 -10.51
CA SER A 77 17.72 2.95 -11.52
C SER A 77 16.32 2.33 -11.67
N GLY A 78 16.15 1.07 -11.28
CA GLY A 78 14.85 0.40 -11.27
C GLY A 78 13.86 1.01 -10.27
N VAL A 79 14.36 1.64 -9.21
CA VAL A 79 13.52 2.19 -8.12
C VAL A 79 13.50 3.72 -8.07
N ALA A 80 14.54 4.38 -8.59
CA ALA A 80 14.70 5.85 -8.58
C ALA A 80 14.98 6.41 -9.97
N ASN A 81 14.69 7.70 -10.18
CA ASN A 81 14.78 8.36 -11.48
C ASN A 81 16.21 8.77 -11.84
N ILE A 82 17.10 7.77 -11.93
CA ILE A 82 18.53 7.90 -12.20
C ILE A 82 18.84 7.18 -13.51
N GLY A 83 19.28 7.92 -14.53
CA GLY A 83 19.80 7.35 -15.76
C GLY A 83 21.31 7.17 -15.68
N PHE A 84 21.81 5.93 -15.76
CA PHE A 84 23.25 5.67 -15.80
C PHE A 84 23.76 5.49 -17.23
N VAL A 85 24.82 6.23 -17.59
CA VAL A 85 25.43 6.18 -18.92
C VAL A 85 26.89 5.78 -18.80
N GLU A 86 27.25 4.62 -19.33
CA GLU A 86 28.64 4.18 -19.38
C GLU A 86 29.41 5.00 -20.42
N THR A 87 30.61 5.46 -20.06
CA THR A 87 31.54 6.16 -20.95
C THR A 87 32.90 5.45 -21.02
N SER A 88 33.53 5.51 -22.19
CA SER A 88 34.92 5.07 -22.36
C SER A 88 35.94 6.08 -21.81
N ASP A 89 35.56 7.34 -21.66
CA ASP A 89 36.38 8.36 -21.00
C ASP A 89 36.14 8.31 -19.49
N ALA A 90 36.77 7.35 -18.81
CA ALA A 90 36.66 7.22 -17.37
C ALA A 90 37.19 8.44 -16.61
N SER A 91 38.09 9.25 -17.20
CA SER A 91 38.63 10.44 -16.52
C SER A 91 37.62 11.58 -16.43
N GLY A 92 36.67 11.65 -17.37
CA GLY A 92 35.58 12.62 -17.38
C GLY A 92 34.25 12.11 -16.82
N ALA A 93 34.19 10.87 -16.34
CA ALA A 93 32.98 10.28 -15.76
C ALA A 93 32.66 10.89 -14.40
N THR A 94 31.36 10.99 -14.06
CA THR A 94 30.89 11.42 -12.74
C THR A 94 31.25 10.41 -11.65
N MET A 95 31.17 9.11 -11.97
CA MET A 95 31.53 8.02 -11.06
C MET A 95 32.56 7.11 -11.74
N ARG A 96 33.62 6.73 -11.04
CA ARG A 96 34.61 5.77 -11.55
C ARG A 96 34.65 4.52 -10.72
N PHE A 97 34.82 3.40 -11.41
CA PHE A 97 34.90 2.08 -10.79
C PHE A 97 36.28 1.48 -10.99
N GLY A 98 36.89 1.02 -9.91
CA GLY A 98 38.20 0.39 -9.93
C GLY A 98 38.38 -0.67 -8.84
N THR A 99 39.60 -1.19 -8.74
CA THR A 99 40.00 -2.03 -7.62
C THR A 99 41.34 -1.56 -7.10
N ASN A 100 41.60 -1.76 -5.81
CA ASN A 100 42.90 -1.49 -5.21
C ASN A 100 43.16 -2.42 -4.02
N ARG A 101 44.38 -2.33 -3.46
CA ARG A 101 44.76 -3.14 -2.30
C ARG A 101 44.31 -2.44 -1.02
N GLN A 102 43.45 -3.10 -0.24
CA GLN A 102 42.84 -2.52 0.97
C GLN A 102 43.41 -3.14 2.28
N ASN A 103 44.39 -4.05 2.17
CA ASN A 103 45.13 -4.68 3.25
C ASN A 103 44.24 -5.40 4.28
N GLY A 104 43.10 -5.94 3.82
CA GLY A 104 42.12 -6.61 4.67
C GLY A 104 41.37 -5.70 5.67
N ILE A 105 41.46 -4.38 5.52
CA ILE A 105 40.73 -3.41 6.36
C ILE A 105 39.25 -3.38 5.95
N THR A 106 39.00 -3.28 4.65
CA THR A 106 37.67 -3.16 4.04
C THR A 106 37.48 -4.17 2.91
N ALA A 107 36.23 -4.53 2.61
CA ALA A 107 35.90 -5.35 1.44
C ALA A 107 35.76 -4.47 0.17
N ALA A 108 35.28 -3.25 0.34
CA ALA A 108 35.23 -2.20 -0.65
C ALA A 108 35.04 -0.86 0.07
N TYR A 109 35.08 0.24 -0.67
CA TYR A 109 34.63 1.54 -0.20
C TYR A 109 34.18 2.40 -1.38
N ALA A 110 33.46 3.48 -1.07
CA ALA A 110 33.04 4.50 -2.00
C ALA A 110 33.18 5.90 -1.41
N TYR A 111 33.31 6.88 -2.30
CA TYR A 111 33.17 8.29 -1.94
C TYR A 111 31.73 8.74 -2.17
N TYR A 112 31.17 9.47 -1.20
CA TYR A 112 29.92 10.20 -1.40
C TYR A 112 30.00 11.15 -2.61
N PRO A 113 28.85 11.61 -3.15
CA PRO A 113 28.82 12.74 -4.06
C PRO A 113 29.57 13.94 -3.46
N PHE A 114 30.62 14.38 -4.15
CA PHE A 114 31.50 15.43 -3.65
C PHE A 114 32.15 16.19 -4.83
N PRO A 115 32.39 17.51 -4.73
CA PRO A 115 32.85 18.31 -5.88
C PRO A 115 34.28 18.01 -6.38
N SER A 116 35.08 17.26 -5.61
CA SER A 116 36.41 16.84 -6.05
C SER A 116 36.35 15.67 -7.03
N PRO A 117 37.39 15.46 -7.85
CA PRO A 117 37.37 14.45 -8.91
C PRO A 117 37.04 13.03 -8.44
N GLN A 118 37.34 12.65 -7.19
CA GLN A 118 37.05 11.33 -6.63
C GLN A 118 35.63 11.13 -6.09
N GLY A 119 34.78 12.17 -6.06
CA GLY A 119 33.40 12.04 -5.60
C GLY A 119 32.65 10.97 -6.39
N GLY A 120 31.99 10.03 -5.72
CA GLY A 120 31.29 8.92 -6.38
C GLY A 120 32.16 7.76 -6.86
N ASP A 121 33.48 7.81 -6.69
CA ASP A 121 34.33 6.69 -7.06
C ASP A 121 34.12 5.50 -6.11
N VAL A 122 34.19 4.29 -6.66
CA VAL A 122 33.97 3.02 -5.97
C VAL A 122 35.15 2.07 -6.21
N PHE A 123 35.70 1.52 -5.13
CA PHE A 123 36.84 0.60 -5.18
C PHE A 123 36.57 -0.71 -4.45
N LEU A 124 36.65 -1.82 -5.18
CA LEU A 124 36.65 -3.17 -4.58
C LEU A 124 38.07 -3.55 -4.12
N ALA A 125 38.17 -4.21 -2.96
CA ALA A 125 39.44 -4.78 -2.50
C ALA A 125 39.88 -5.90 -3.44
N ASN A 126 41.03 -5.75 -4.11
CA ASN A 126 41.58 -6.79 -5.00
C ASN A 126 42.46 -7.82 -4.28
N ASP A 127 42.72 -7.61 -2.99
CA ASP A 127 43.31 -8.58 -2.07
C ASP A 127 42.25 -9.41 -1.32
N SER A 128 40.98 -9.27 -1.68
CA SER A 128 39.87 -10.13 -1.23
C SER A 128 39.40 -11.08 -2.34
N ILE A 129 39.57 -12.39 -2.13
CA ILE A 129 39.24 -13.40 -3.16
C ILE A 129 37.75 -13.42 -3.55
N GLY A 130 36.86 -13.03 -2.63
CA GLY A 130 35.42 -12.97 -2.89
C GLY A 130 35.03 -11.93 -3.94
N ASN A 131 35.82 -10.86 -4.07
CA ASN A 131 35.54 -9.76 -5.00
C ASN A 131 35.95 -10.05 -6.45
N VAL A 132 36.62 -11.19 -6.71
CA VAL A 132 37.08 -11.53 -8.06
C VAL A 132 35.92 -11.86 -8.99
N ASN A 133 34.86 -12.49 -8.47
CA ASN A 133 33.70 -12.90 -9.26
C ASN A 133 32.37 -12.58 -8.52
N PRO A 134 31.97 -11.31 -8.46
CA PRO A 134 30.69 -10.92 -7.87
C PRO A 134 29.54 -11.36 -8.80
N THR A 135 28.61 -12.14 -8.26
CA THR A 135 27.41 -12.63 -8.95
C THR A 135 26.18 -12.33 -8.11
N ALA A 136 25.04 -12.04 -8.73
CA ALA A 136 23.79 -11.76 -8.01
C ALA A 136 23.49 -12.85 -6.96
N GLY A 137 23.24 -12.42 -5.72
CA GLY A 137 23.04 -13.32 -4.57
C GLY A 137 24.33 -13.73 -3.85
N SER A 138 25.49 -13.20 -4.22
CA SER A 138 26.73 -13.34 -3.45
C SER A 138 27.01 -12.12 -2.58
N TYR A 139 27.78 -12.30 -1.50
CA TYR A 139 28.20 -11.19 -0.64
C TYR A 139 28.94 -10.10 -1.42
N ALA A 140 29.84 -10.49 -2.34
CA ALA A 140 30.58 -9.55 -3.15
C ALA A 140 29.69 -8.72 -4.08
N TYR A 141 28.60 -9.30 -4.61
CA TYR A 141 27.62 -8.51 -5.37
C TYR A 141 26.84 -7.56 -4.48
N MET A 142 26.41 -8.01 -3.29
CA MET A 142 25.73 -7.15 -2.31
C MET A 142 26.63 -5.96 -1.91
N THR A 143 27.94 -6.18 -1.74
CA THR A 143 28.92 -5.11 -1.54
C THR A 143 28.93 -4.11 -2.69
N VAL A 144 28.89 -4.55 -3.96
CA VAL A 144 28.82 -3.63 -5.10
C VAL A 144 27.55 -2.76 -5.05
N VAL A 145 26.39 -3.35 -4.71
CA VAL A 145 25.13 -2.59 -4.57
C VAL A 145 25.23 -1.57 -3.43
N HIS A 146 25.81 -1.99 -2.30
CA HIS A 146 26.04 -1.17 -1.12
C HIS A 146 26.94 0.04 -1.42
N GLU A 147 28.11 -0.19 -2.02
CA GLU A 147 29.03 0.90 -2.35
C GLU A 147 28.44 1.91 -3.34
N ILE A 148 27.61 1.44 -4.28
CA ILE A 148 26.88 2.34 -5.17
C ILE A 148 25.87 3.19 -4.37
N GLY A 149 25.25 2.64 -3.32
CA GLY A 149 24.40 3.42 -2.40
C GLY A 149 25.14 4.60 -1.79
N HIS A 150 26.37 4.38 -1.30
CA HIS A 150 27.26 5.46 -0.84
C HIS A 150 27.58 6.47 -1.94
N ALA A 151 27.99 5.99 -3.11
CA ALA A 151 28.29 6.85 -4.26
C ALA A 151 27.09 7.64 -4.80
N LEU A 152 25.87 7.27 -4.40
CA LEU A 152 24.63 7.99 -4.67
C LEU A 152 24.18 8.91 -3.52
N GLY A 153 24.81 8.84 -2.34
CA GLY A 153 24.55 9.74 -1.21
C GLY A 153 23.95 9.09 0.05
N LEU A 154 23.84 7.76 0.11
CA LEU A 154 23.31 7.07 1.29
C LEU A 154 24.41 6.71 2.28
N LYS A 155 24.23 6.96 3.58
CA LYS A 155 25.16 6.53 4.63
C LYS A 155 24.74 5.21 5.28
N HIS A 156 25.63 4.64 6.08
CA HIS A 156 25.25 3.57 7.00
C HIS A 156 24.16 4.06 7.98
N PRO A 157 23.20 3.19 8.34
CA PRO A 157 22.11 3.53 9.24
C PRO A 157 22.53 3.57 10.72
N GLY A 158 23.78 3.22 11.07
CA GLY A 158 24.28 3.19 12.45
C GLY A 158 25.67 3.78 12.61
N ASN A 159 26.10 3.93 13.87
CA ASN A 159 27.41 4.49 14.22
C ASN A 159 28.54 3.46 14.07
N TYR A 160 28.82 3.08 12.83
CA TYR A 160 29.90 2.15 12.50
C TYR A 160 30.42 2.42 11.09
N ASP A 161 31.70 2.11 10.90
CA ASP A 161 32.35 2.08 9.60
C ASP A 161 33.52 1.09 9.64
N ALA A 162 33.83 0.45 8.51
CA ALA A 162 34.89 -0.54 8.46
C ALA A 162 36.26 0.15 8.48
N GLY A 163 37.09 -0.18 9.47
CA GLY A 163 38.45 0.38 9.59
C GLY A 163 38.53 1.74 10.29
N ASP A 164 37.40 2.33 10.69
CA ASP A 164 37.32 3.56 11.48
C ASP A 164 36.57 3.30 12.81
N SER A 165 37.13 3.79 13.92
CA SER A 165 36.51 3.68 15.24
C SER A 165 35.47 4.77 15.53
N THR A 166 35.32 5.76 14.65
CA THR A 166 34.46 6.94 14.83
C THR A 166 33.08 6.84 14.17
N GLY A 167 32.90 5.91 13.23
CA GLY A 167 31.61 5.57 12.59
C GLY A 167 31.01 6.67 11.71
N THR A 168 29.73 6.54 11.35
CA THR A 168 28.99 7.58 10.58
C THR A 168 28.27 8.57 11.48
N GLU A 169 27.85 9.71 10.95
CA GLU A 169 27.05 10.69 11.71
C GLU A 169 25.60 10.25 11.94
N GLY A 170 24.96 10.77 12.99
CA GLY A 170 23.54 10.58 13.26
C GLY A 170 22.63 11.47 12.40
N PRO A 171 21.31 11.21 12.36
CA PRO A 171 20.58 10.19 13.15
C PRO A 171 20.79 8.76 12.67
N TYR A 172 20.37 7.78 13.49
CA TYR A 172 20.52 6.35 13.21
C TYR A 172 19.19 5.62 13.26
N LEU A 173 19.09 4.48 12.57
CA LEU A 173 17.94 3.60 12.69
C LEU A 173 17.91 2.93 14.07
N PRO A 174 16.71 2.69 14.64
CA PRO A 174 16.56 1.77 15.77
C PRO A 174 17.12 0.39 15.45
N SER A 175 17.64 -0.32 16.45
CA SER A 175 18.25 -1.65 16.27
C SER A 175 17.33 -2.69 15.62
N ALA A 176 16.01 -2.59 15.85
CA ALA A 176 15.02 -3.47 15.22
C ALA A 176 14.93 -3.30 13.68
N THR A 177 15.39 -2.17 13.17
CA THR A 177 15.34 -1.80 11.75
C THR A 177 16.72 -1.54 11.13
N ASP A 178 17.79 -1.54 11.92
CA ASP A 178 19.16 -1.55 11.41
C ASP A 178 19.56 -2.99 11.05
N ASN A 179 19.09 -3.45 9.88
CA ASN A 179 19.45 -4.75 9.30
C ASN A 179 19.09 -4.84 7.81
N TYR A 180 19.59 -5.88 7.14
CA TYR A 180 19.41 -6.13 5.70
C TYR A 180 17.96 -6.08 5.19
N ALA A 181 16.96 -6.42 5.99
CA ALA A 181 15.55 -6.37 5.53
C ALA A 181 15.07 -4.94 5.28
N TYR A 182 15.64 -3.97 6.00
CA TYR A 182 15.25 -2.56 5.95
C TYR A 182 16.26 -1.71 5.19
N SER A 183 17.57 -2.01 5.29
CA SER A 183 18.61 -1.31 4.55
C SER A 183 19.78 -2.23 4.19
N ILE A 184 20.16 -2.24 2.90
CA ILE A 184 21.40 -2.84 2.40
C ILE A 184 22.64 -2.11 2.92
N MET A 185 22.47 -0.86 3.39
CA MET A 185 23.53 -0.07 4.00
C MET A 185 23.87 -0.53 5.42
N SER A 186 23.07 -1.42 6.02
CA SER A 186 23.36 -2.00 7.34
C SER A 186 24.49 -3.02 7.29
N TYR A 187 25.20 -3.22 8.41
CA TYR A 187 26.16 -4.34 8.60
C TYR A 187 25.51 -5.57 9.26
N VAL A 188 24.22 -5.51 9.58
CA VAL A 188 23.54 -6.50 10.40
C VAL A 188 22.64 -7.39 9.53
N ALA A 189 22.94 -8.68 9.50
CA ALA A 189 22.04 -9.67 8.89
C ALA A 189 20.74 -9.79 9.70
N ASN A 190 19.63 -10.12 9.03
CA ASN A 190 18.35 -10.33 9.69
C ASN A 190 18.01 -11.83 9.70
N GLY A 191 17.87 -12.40 10.91
CA GLY A 191 17.56 -13.82 11.11
C GLY A 191 16.16 -14.25 10.67
N ALA A 192 15.27 -13.31 10.33
CA ALA A 192 13.96 -13.59 9.75
C ALA A 192 14.01 -13.80 8.23
N LEU A 193 15.11 -13.44 7.53
CA LEU A 193 15.27 -13.67 6.09
C LEU A 193 15.65 -15.13 5.81
N PRO A 194 15.50 -15.63 4.57
CA PRO A 194 16.02 -16.93 4.18
C PRO A 194 17.50 -17.07 4.52
N SER A 195 17.90 -18.25 5.00
CA SER A 195 19.29 -18.50 5.38
C SER A 195 20.24 -18.26 4.21
N GLY A 196 21.36 -17.58 4.46
CA GLY A 196 22.33 -17.25 3.43
C GLY A 196 21.90 -16.13 2.47
N THR A 197 20.88 -15.34 2.81
CA THR A 197 20.45 -14.20 1.99
C THR A 197 21.57 -13.18 1.82
N TYR A 198 21.91 -12.91 0.56
CA TYR A 198 22.62 -11.71 0.14
C TYR A 198 21.76 -10.94 -0.84
N LEU A 199 21.61 -9.64 -0.59
CA LEU A 199 20.67 -8.79 -1.30
C LEU A 199 21.16 -8.51 -2.72
N THR A 200 20.21 -8.46 -3.66
CA THR A 200 20.47 -8.18 -5.09
C THR A 200 20.13 -6.75 -5.51
N GLY A 201 19.61 -5.94 -4.59
CA GLY A 201 19.15 -4.58 -4.82
C GLY A 201 18.86 -3.86 -3.50
N PRO A 202 18.39 -2.60 -3.58
CA PRO A 202 18.07 -1.80 -2.39
C PRO A 202 16.90 -2.38 -1.58
N SER A 203 16.98 -2.25 -0.25
CA SER A 203 15.94 -2.66 0.69
C SER A 203 14.93 -1.55 0.96
N LEU A 204 13.95 -1.81 1.83
CA LEU A 204 12.77 -0.97 2.02
C LEU A 204 13.06 0.52 2.26
N TYR A 205 13.99 0.85 3.17
CA TYR A 205 14.33 2.24 3.49
C TYR A 205 15.36 2.83 2.55
N ASP A 206 16.20 2.00 1.92
CA ASP A 206 17.09 2.48 0.86
C ASP A 206 16.29 3.01 -0.32
N ILE A 207 15.22 2.30 -0.72
CA ILE A 207 14.30 2.74 -1.77
C ILE A 207 13.65 4.07 -1.38
N ALA A 208 13.14 4.20 -0.15
CA ALA A 208 12.55 5.45 0.30
C ALA A 208 13.56 6.62 0.28
N ALA A 209 14.79 6.39 0.74
CA ALA A 209 15.83 7.41 0.80
C ALA A 209 16.35 7.82 -0.58
N ILE A 210 16.56 6.86 -1.49
CA ILE A 210 17.03 7.16 -2.84
C ILE A 210 15.94 7.84 -3.67
N GLN A 211 14.67 7.49 -3.47
CA GLN A 211 13.54 8.18 -4.08
C GLN A 211 13.33 9.58 -3.51
N TYR A 212 13.66 9.81 -2.24
CA TYR A 212 13.71 11.16 -1.69
C TYR A 212 14.76 12.01 -2.42
N LEU A 213 15.97 11.50 -2.64
CA LEU A 213 17.03 12.25 -3.34
C LEU A 213 16.72 12.49 -4.82
N TYR A 214 16.30 11.45 -5.55
CA TYR A 214 16.26 11.48 -7.03
C TYR A 214 14.86 11.34 -7.63
N GLY A 215 13.82 11.19 -6.80
CA GLY A 215 12.45 10.92 -7.23
C GLY A 215 12.22 9.44 -7.59
N PRO A 216 10.99 8.93 -7.43
CA PRO A 216 10.65 7.57 -7.80
C PRO A 216 10.71 7.33 -9.30
N ASN A 217 11.18 6.13 -9.70
CA ASN A 217 11.05 5.70 -11.09
C ASN A 217 9.60 5.29 -11.38
N MET A 218 8.79 6.25 -11.83
CA MET A 218 7.39 6.03 -12.21
C MET A 218 7.22 5.32 -13.55
N ALA A 219 8.30 5.01 -14.29
CA ALA A 219 8.24 4.19 -15.50
C ALA A 219 8.42 2.69 -15.21
N ALA A 220 8.78 2.32 -13.97
CA ALA A 220 8.78 0.93 -13.54
C ALA A 220 7.35 0.35 -13.63
N GLY A 221 7.22 -0.88 -14.13
CA GLY A 221 5.95 -1.60 -14.17
C GLY A 221 4.83 -0.89 -14.96
N ALA A 222 5.08 -0.45 -16.20
CA ALA A 222 4.15 0.40 -16.97
C ALA A 222 2.73 -0.19 -17.28
N GLY A 223 2.32 -1.29 -16.64
CA GLY A 223 1.02 -1.92 -16.76
C GLY A 223 0.82 -3.01 -15.69
N ASP A 224 -0.16 -3.88 -15.89
CA ASP A 224 -0.48 -4.96 -14.95
C ASP A 224 0.67 -6.00 -14.90
N SER A 225 1.31 -6.16 -13.73
CA SER A 225 2.40 -7.13 -13.51
C SER A 225 1.93 -8.34 -12.69
N SER A 226 2.50 -9.53 -12.95
CA SER A 226 2.30 -10.71 -12.11
C SER A 226 3.64 -11.26 -11.61
N TYR A 227 3.82 -11.27 -10.29
CA TYR A 227 5.04 -11.69 -9.60
C TYR A 227 4.87 -13.09 -9.02
N VAL A 228 5.58 -14.07 -9.59
CA VAL A 228 5.66 -15.41 -8.98
C VAL A 228 6.51 -15.32 -7.72
N LEU A 229 5.95 -15.76 -6.59
CA LEU A 229 6.63 -15.65 -5.30
C LEU A 229 7.76 -16.67 -5.21
N ASN A 230 8.95 -16.20 -4.84
CA ASN A 230 10.10 -17.04 -4.51
C ASN A 230 10.40 -16.88 -3.02
N THR A 231 10.02 -17.89 -2.24
CA THR A 231 10.18 -17.90 -0.77
C THR A 231 11.60 -18.25 -0.32
N GLY A 232 12.48 -18.68 -1.24
CA GLY A 232 13.88 -19.02 -0.97
C GLY A 232 14.85 -17.83 -1.02
N SER A 233 14.37 -16.64 -1.37
CA SER A 233 15.19 -15.41 -1.46
C SER A 233 14.41 -14.22 -0.94
N PHE A 234 15.10 -13.22 -0.38
CA PHE A 234 14.47 -11.94 -0.05
C PHE A 234 14.57 -10.94 -1.20
N THR A 235 13.49 -10.20 -1.45
CA THR A 235 13.48 -9.05 -2.38
C THR A 235 12.59 -7.93 -1.85
N THR A 236 12.92 -6.69 -2.23
CA THR A 236 12.01 -5.54 -2.05
C THR A 236 11.46 -5.15 -3.41
N LEU A 237 10.14 -5.15 -3.55
CA LEU A 237 9.45 -4.88 -4.81
C LEU A 237 9.05 -3.40 -4.92
N TRP A 238 9.48 -2.76 -6.00
CA TRP A 238 8.96 -1.47 -6.48
C TRP A 238 8.16 -1.68 -7.76
N ASP A 239 6.85 -1.49 -7.68
CA ASP A 239 5.96 -1.37 -8.84
C ASP A 239 4.78 -0.44 -8.47
N PRO A 240 4.83 0.84 -8.89
CA PRO A 240 3.83 1.84 -8.51
C PRO A 240 2.62 1.89 -9.44
N ASN A 241 2.58 1.05 -10.47
CA ASN A 241 1.67 1.19 -11.60
C ASN A 241 0.89 -0.11 -11.84
N GLY A 242 -0.21 0.01 -12.59
CA GLY A 242 -1.02 -1.14 -12.99
C GLY A 242 -1.72 -1.88 -11.85
N ARG A 243 -2.32 -3.02 -12.22
CA ARG A 243 -2.93 -3.99 -11.31
C ARG A 243 -1.96 -5.15 -11.09
N ASN A 244 -1.25 -5.11 -9.97
CA ASN A 244 -0.19 -6.06 -9.71
C ASN A 244 -0.68 -7.26 -8.91
N THR A 245 -0.14 -8.42 -9.25
CA THR A 245 -0.46 -9.72 -8.65
C THR A 245 0.73 -10.32 -7.92
N LEU A 246 0.53 -10.72 -6.67
CA LEU A 246 1.42 -11.64 -5.96
C LEU A 246 0.92 -13.06 -6.16
N ASN A 247 1.67 -13.89 -6.89
CA ASN A 247 1.24 -15.24 -7.25
C ASN A 247 2.02 -16.29 -6.44
N GLY A 248 1.37 -16.76 -5.38
CA GLY A 248 1.85 -17.81 -4.47
C GLY A 248 1.39 -19.23 -4.84
N SER A 249 0.71 -19.45 -5.96
CA SER A 249 0.09 -20.74 -6.31
C SER A 249 1.03 -21.95 -6.35
N ALA A 250 2.34 -21.74 -6.48
CA ALA A 250 3.35 -22.78 -6.45
C ALA A 250 3.87 -23.11 -5.03
N GLN A 251 3.46 -22.37 -4.01
CA GLN A 251 3.97 -22.49 -2.65
C GLN A 251 3.15 -23.52 -1.85
N ALA A 252 3.83 -24.36 -1.08
CA ALA A 252 3.19 -25.32 -0.19
C ALA A 252 3.24 -24.89 1.29
N ALA A 253 4.15 -23.96 1.63
CA ALA A 253 4.22 -23.38 2.97
C ALA A 253 3.12 -22.33 3.12
N ALA A 254 2.55 -22.23 4.33
CA ALA A 254 1.61 -21.17 4.68
C ALA A 254 2.25 -19.79 4.44
N LEU A 255 1.58 -18.98 3.62
CA LEU A 255 1.95 -17.62 3.26
C LEU A 255 1.25 -16.63 4.17
N SER A 256 1.97 -15.61 4.61
CA SER A 256 1.41 -14.38 5.18
C SER A 256 1.74 -13.25 4.21
N LEU A 257 0.79 -12.94 3.32
CA LEU A 257 0.91 -11.90 2.30
C LEU A 257 0.30 -10.59 2.80
N ASP A 258 1.12 -9.56 2.97
CA ASP A 258 0.67 -8.21 3.32
C ASP A 258 0.74 -7.31 2.09
N LEU A 259 -0.42 -6.91 1.58
CA LEU A 259 -0.52 -6.17 0.31
C LEU A 259 -0.30 -4.66 0.50
N ARG A 260 -0.08 -4.20 1.73
CA ARG A 260 0.09 -2.77 2.03
C ARG A 260 1.48 -2.31 1.63
N SER A 261 1.55 -1.15 0.98
CA SER A 261 2.81 -0.46 0.71
C SER A 261 3.64 -0.29 1.99
N GLY A 262 4.91 -0.67 1.95
CA GLY A 262 5.84 -0.63 3.07
C GLY A 262 5.77 -1.86 4.00
N ALA A 263 4.99 -2.89 3.65
CA ALA A 263 4.83 -4.08 4.48
C ALA A 263 5.72 -5.25 4.02
N PHE A 264 5.85 -6.24 4.90
CA PHE A 264 6.61 -7.47 4.68
C PHE A 264 5.67 -8.66 4.59
N SER A 265 6.02 -9.61 3.73
CA SER A 265 5.36 -10.91 3.59
C SER A 265 6.32 -12.04 3.95
N SER A 266 5.76 -13.13 4.48
CA SER A 266 6.54 -14.28 4.95
C SER A 266 5.92 -15.61 4.55
N ALA A 267 6.72 -16.67 4.55
CA ALA A 267 6.30 -18.05 4.35
C ALA A 267 6.82 -18.89 5.51
N GLY A 268 5.92 -19.54 6.27
CA GLY A 268 6.30 -20.27 7.48
C GLY A 268 7.09 -19.44 8.50
N GLY A 269 6.86 -18.12 8.56
CA GLY A 269 7.59 -17.17 9.41
C GLY A 269 8.89 -16.62 8.83
N THR A 270 9.36 -17.11 7.67
CA THR A 270 10.53 -16.57 6.97
C THR A 270 10.12 -15.43 6.03
N THR A 271 10.65 -14.23 6.25
CA THR A 271 10.35 -13.03 5.47
C THR A 271 11.08 -13.06 4.12
N PHE A 272 10.34 -13.12 3.02
CA PHE A 272 10.91 -13.24 1.66
C PHE A 272 10.59 -12.05 0.76
N LEU A 273 9.65 -11.19 1.15
CA LEU A 273 9.23 -10.06 0.32
C LEU A 273 8.94 -8.84 1.20
N ALA A 274 9.42 -7.69 0.74
CA ALA A 274 8.94 -6.39 1.17
C ALA A 274 8.30 -5.66 -0.03
N LEU A 275 7.23 -4.91 0.21
CA LEU A 275 6.70 -3.96 -0.77
C LEU A 275 7.26 -2.58 -0.44
N ALA A 276 7.99 -1.97 -1.37
CA ALA A 276 8.48 -0.60 -1.21
C ALA A 276 7.32 0.39 -0.97
N TYR A 277 7.62 1.53 -0.33
CA TYR A 277 6.61 2.57 -0.16
C TYR A 277 6.18 3.12 -1.51
N GLY A 278 4.89 3.06 -1.80
CA GLY A 278 4.30 3.46 -3.09
C GLY A 278 4.06 2.29 -4.06
N THR A 279 4.53 1.08 -3.75
CA THR A 279 4.17 -0.12 -4.53
C THR A 279 2.69 -0.41 -4.39
N THR A 280 2.02 -0.65 -5.52
CA THR A 280 0.60 -0.99 -5.58
C THR A 280 0.42 -2.46 -5.87
N VAL A 281 -0.37 -3.16 -5.07
CA VAL A 281 -0.73 -4.58 -5.28
C VAL A 281 -2.23 -4.72 -5.04
N GLN A 282 -2.94 -5.30 -5.99
CA GLN A 282 -4.39 -5.41 -5.93
C GLN A 282 -4.85 -6.86 -6.01
N LEU A 283 -3.97 -7.77 -6.45
CA LEU A 283 -4.28 -9.19 -6.57
C LEU A 283 -3.29 -10.01 -5.76
N ALA A 284 -3.79 -11.07 -5.13
CA ALA A 284 -2.94 -12.09 -4.56
C ALA A 284 -3.59 -13.46 -4.70
N VAL A 285 -2.75 -14.46 -4.97
CA VAL A 285 -3.12 -15.86 -5.04
C VAL A 285 -2.27 -16.60 -4.02
N GLY A 286 -2.92 -17.32 -3.11
CA GLY A 286 -2.27 -18.21 -2.15
C GLY A 286 -1.73 -19.48 -2.81
N GLY A 287 -1.13 -20.34 -2.00
CA GLY A 287 -0.61 -21.64 -2.36
C GLY A 287 -1.57 -22.77 -1.96
N SER A 288 -1.00 -23.88 -1.49
CA SER A 288 -1.74 -25.02 -0.94
C SER A 288 -1.70 -25.09 0.59
N GLY A 289 -1.17 -24.05 1.25
CA GLY A 289 -1.05 -23.96 2.70
C GLY A 289 -2.19 -23.13 3.30
N ASP A 290 -2.24 -23.02 4.62
CA ASP A 290 -3.21 -22.15 5.30
C ASP A 290 -2.73 -20.70 5.24
N ASP A 291 -3.18 -19.95 4.24
CA ASP A 291 -2.62 -18.65 3.93
C ASP A 291 -3.36 -17.49 4.61
N THR A 292 -2.65 -16.39 4.82
CA THR A 292 -3.20 -15.16 5.39
C THR A 292 -2.91 -13.99 4.48
N PHE A 293 -3.94 -13.23 4.14
CA PHE A 293 -3.85 -12.02 3.33
C PHE A 293 -4.21 -10.80 4.17
N THR A 294 -3.37 -9.77 4.20
CA THR A 294 -3.73 -8.47 4.77
C THR A 294 -4.05 -7.50 3.65
N VAL A 295 -5.29 -7.00 3.64
CA VAL A 295 -5.78 -6.12 2.57
C VAL A 295 -5.16 -4.72 2.66
N ASN A 296 -5.17 -4.02 1.53
CA ASN A 296 -4.91 -2.59 1.44
C ASN A 296 -6.18 -1.85 0.98
N ARG A 297 -6.06 -0.55 0.66
CA ARG A 297 -7.21 0.28 0.30
C ARG A 297 -7.46 0.40 -1.20
N LEU A 298 -6.77 -0.39 -2.02
CA LEU A 298 -6.83 -0.30 -3.48
C LEU A 298 -7.94 -1.15 -4.10
N GLY A 299 -8.70 -1.87 -3.26
CA GLY A 299 -9.65 -2.89 -3.65
C GLY A 299 -8.95 -4.16 -4.11
N ASN A 300 -9.07 -5.23 -3.34
CA ASN A 300 -8.29 -6.44 -3.55
C ASN A 300 -9.11 -7.57 -4.18
N VAL A 301 -8.48 -8.33 -5.08
CA VAL A 301 -9.01 -9.60 -5.60
C VAL A 301 -8.10 -10.72 -5.12
N LEU A 302 -8.64 -11.53 -4.20
CA LEU A 302 -7.88 -12.54 -3.47
C LEU A 302 -8.42 -13.93 -3.79
N ASP A 303 -7.49 -14.84 -4.04
CA ASP A 303 -7.75 -16.27 -4.13
C ASP A 303 -6.89 -16.98 -3.09
N GLY A 304 -7.50 -17.63 -2.10
CA GLY A 304 -6.75 -18.37 -1.08
C GLY A 304 -6.02 -19.59 -1.64
N GLY A 305 -6.49 -20.14 -2.76
CA GLY A 305 -5.95 -21.38 -3.32
C GLY A 305 -6.54 -22.59 -2.60
N GLY A 306 -5.69 -23.47 -2.08
CA GLY A 306 -6.13 -24.59 -1.27
C GLY A 306 -5.55 -24.47 0.13
N GLY A 307 -6.24 -25.03 1.13
CA GLY A 307 -5.87 -24.84 2.53
C GLY A 307 -7.04 -24.22 3.28
N THR A 308 -6.75 -23.65 4.44
CA THR A 308 -7.70 -22.86 5.23
C THR A 308 -7.22 -21.42 5.31
N ASP A 309 -7.86 -20.56 4.54
CA ASP A 309 -7.35 -19.23 4.25
C ASP A 309 -8.06 -18.13 5.03
N THR A 310 -7.30 -17.11 5.42
CA THR A 310 -7.78 -15.98 6.22
C THR A 310 -7.48 -14.65 5.56
N VAL A 311 -8.49 -13.78 5.46
CA VAL A 311 -8.32 -12.38 5.03
C VAL A 311 -8.46 -11.43 6.21
N VAL A 312 -7.51 -10.50 6.34
CA VAL A 312 -7.34 -9.61 7.49
C VAL A 312 -7.63 -8.17 7.08
N PHE A 313 -8.62 -7.57 7.72
CA PHE A 313 -9.08 -6.20 7.53
C PHE A 313 -8.58 -5.26 8.64
N SER A 314 -8.44 -3.98 8.33
CA SER A 314 -7.85 -3.00 9.24
C SER A 314 -8.83 -2.39 10.26
N GLY A 315 -10.13 -2.47 9.98
CA GLY A 315 -11.20 -1.93 10.82
C GLY A 315 -12.01 -2.99 11.60
N SER A 316 -12.97 -2.52 12.39
CA SER A 316 -13.86 -3.37 13.19
C SER A 316 -14.92 -4.06 12.33
N ARG A 317 -15.44 -5.22 12.74
CA ARG A 317 -16.44 -5.98 11.96
C ARG A 317 -17.66 -5.14 11.53
N SER A 318 -18.10 -4.20 12.38
CA SER A 318 -19.23 -3.30 12.11
C SER A 318 -19.00 -2.35 10.92
N GLN A 319 -17.74 -2.11 10.53
CA GLN A 319 -17.37 -1.25 9.41
C GLN A 319 -17.44 -1.97 8.06
N TYR A 320 -17.74 -3.28 8.04
CA TYR A 320 -17.73 -4.09 6.83
C TYR A 320 -19.08 -4.76 6.57
N ARG A 321 -19.42 -4.87 5.29
CA ARG A 321 -20.49 -5.71 4.77
C ARG A 321 -19.88 -6.85 3.99
N VAL A 322 -20.31 -8.07 4.30
CA VAL A 322 -19.87 -9.29 3.65
C VAL A 322 -21.05 -9.81 2.85
N GLN A 323 -20.95 -9.83 1.53
CA GLN A 323 -22.02 -10.25 0.64
C GLN A 323 -21.60 -11.47 -0.16
N GLN A 324 -22.46 -12.47 -0.26
CA GLN A 324 -22.23 -13.60 -1.15
C GLN A 324 -22.42 -13.14 -2.60
N LEU A 325 -21.38 -13.27 -3.42
CA LEU A 325 -21.45 -12.99 -4.86
C LEU A 325 -22.07 -14.17 -5.60
N ASP A 326 -21.56 -15.36 -5.30
CA ASP A 326 -21.97 -16.63 -5.88
C ASP A 326 -21.56 -17.80 -4.95
N ALA A 327 -21.59 -19.02 -5.47
CA ALA A 327 -21.31 -20.24 -4.69
C ALA A 327 -19.89 -20.29 -4.11
N SER A 328 -18.91 -19.59 -4.71
CA SER A 328 -17.50 -19.70 -4.33
C SER A 328 -16.86 -18.36 -3.97
N ARG A 329 -17.60 -17.24 -4.08
CA ARG A 329 -17.04 -15.89 -3.91
C ARG A 329 -17.85 -14.99 -3.01
N TYR A 330 -17.12 -14.13 -2.30
CA TYR A 330 -17.67 -13.09 -1.45
C TYR A 330 -17.15 -11.72 -1.86
N VAL A 331 -18.01 -10.72 -1.73
CA VAL A 331 -17.61 -9.31 -1.80
C VAL A 331 -17.61 -8.75 -0.39
N VAL A 332 -16.50 -8.19 0.03
CA VAL A 332 -16.39 -7.48 1.31
C VAL A 332 -16.24 -5.99 1.00
N SER A 333 -17.10 -5.15 1.57
CA SER A 333 -17.01 -3.70 1.39
C SER A 333 -16.98 -2.99 2.73
N GLY A 334 -16.14 -1.97 2.88
CA GLY A 334 -15.99 -1.26 4.15
C GLY A 334 -14.83 -0.27 4.17
N ALA A 335 -14.19 -0.15 5.34
CA ALA A 335 -13.14 0.83 5.59
C ALA A 335 -11.86 0.64 4.73
N ASP A 336 -11.65 -0.56 4.19
CA ASP A 336 -10.53 -0.88 3.29
C ASP A 336 -10.94 -0.86 1.81
N GLY A 337 -12.12 -0.37 1.47
CA GLY A 337 -12.61 -0.37 0.10
C GLY A 337 -13.50 -1.59 -0.19
N VAL A 338 -13.45 -2.08 -1.42
CA VAL A 338 -14.21 -3.25 -1.87
C VAL A 338 -13.24 -4.34 -2.24
N ASP A 339 -13.44 -5.55 -1.72
CA ASP A 339 -12.59 -6.71 -1.94
C ASP A 339 -13.42 -7.88 -2.47
N LEU A 340 -12.86 -8.66 -3.39
CA LEU A 340 -13.44 -9.87 -3.93
C LEU A 340 -12.60 -11.07 -3.49
N LEU A 341 -13.24 -11.99 -2.77
CA LEU A 341 -12.58 -13.13 -2.14
C LEU A 341 -13.07 -14.42 -2.77
N THR A 342 -12.14 -15.30 -3.11
CA THR A 342 -12.36 -16.66 -3.64
C THR A 342 -11.56 -17.64 -2.79
N ASN A 343 -12.10 -18.82 -2.49
CA ASN A 343 -11.43 -19.83 -1.67
C ASN A 343 -10.91 -19.25 -0.34
N VAL A 344 -11.78 -18.58 0.42
CA VAL A 344 -11.44 -17.99 1.73
C VAL A 344 -12.46 -18.44 2.75
N GLU A 345 -11.98 -19.08 3.82
CA GLU A 345 -12.83 -19.62 4.89
C GLU A 345 -13.09 -18.58 5.99
N TYR A 346 -12.10 -17.73 6.27
CA TYR A 346 -12.11 -16.85 7.43
C TYR A 346 -11.83 -15.39 7.12
N LEU A 347 -12.52 -14.51 7.85
CA LEU A 347 -12.26 -13.07 7.87
C LEU A 347 -11.85 -12.65 9.28
N ARG A 348 -10.82 -11.82 9.41
CA ARG A 348 -10.37 -11.25 10.68
C ARG A 348 -10.45 -9.72 10.65
N PHE A 349 -11.12 -9.16 11.63
CA PHE A 349 -11.29 -7.71 11.83
C PHE A 349 -10.52 -7.24 13.06
N SER A 350 -10.28 -5.93 13.18
CA SER A 350 -9.43 -5.35 14.23
C SER A 350 -9.97 -5.55 15.66
N ASP A 351 -11.28 -5.72 15.81
CA ASP A 351 -11.98 -5.94 17.08
C ASP A 351 -12.22 -7.42 17.39
N THR A 352 -11.83 -8.31 16.47
CA THR A 352 -12.01 -9.76 16.62
C THR A 352 -10.64 -10.42 16.75
N GLY A 353 -10.32 -10.92 17.95
CA GLY A 353 -9.03 -11.58 18.20
C GLY A 353 -8.83 -12.89 17.44
N THR A 354 -9.90 -13.49 16.91
CA THR A 354 -9.89 -14.74 16.15
C THR A 354 -10.52 -14.56 14.77
N ALA A 355 -10.01 -15.30 13.79
CA ALA A 355 -10.64 -15.49 12.50
C ALA A 355 -12.11 -15.93 12.69
N LEU A 356 -13.05 -15.23 12.08
CA LEU A 356 -14.48 -15.55 12.09
C LEU A 356 -14.84 -16.22 10.77
N SER A 357 -15.67 -17.27 10.81
CA SER A 357 -16.34 -17.72 9.59
C SER A 357 -17.11 -16.53 9.01
N ALA A 358 -16.97 -16.30 7.71
CA ALA A 358 -17.58 -15.17 7.03
C ALA A 358 -19.09 -15.10 7.32
N SER A 359 -19.49 -14.26 8.28
CA SER A 359 -20.90 -14.07 8.62
C SER A 359 -21.50 -13.20 7.50
N VAL A 360 -22.03 -13.88 6.50
CA VAL A 360 -22.65 -13.29 5.31
C VAL A 360 -23.83 -12.41 5.76
N SER A 361 -23.76 -11.14 5.39
CA SER A 361 -24.78 -10.12 5.68
C SER A 361 -25.84 -9.97 4.59
N GLY A 362 -25.79 -10.81 3.55
CA GLY A 362 -26.74 -10.87 2.45
C GLY A 362 -26.09 -11.30 1.14
N ASN A 363 -26.85 -11.24 0.05
CA ASN A 363 -26.32 -11.46 -1.29
C ASN A 363 -25.86 -10.14 -1.91
N PHE A 364 -24.92 -10.21 -2.83
CA PHE A 364 -24.59 -9.09 -3.70
C PHE A 364 -25.82 -8.73 -4.54
N ASP A 365 -26.10 -7.43 -4.67
CA ASP A 365 -27.21 -6.91 -5.49
C ASP A 365 -26.65 -6.19 -6.72
N PRO A 366 -26.63 -6.85 -7.89
CA PRO A 366 -26.07 -6.26 -9.11
C PRO A 366 -26.85 -5.04 -9.58
N LEU A 367 -28.15 -4.97 -9.31
CA LEU A 367 -28.97 -3.82 -9.72
C LEU A 367 -28.70 -2.63 -8.82
N ARG A 368 -28.53 -2.85 -7.51
CA ARG A 368 -28.08 -1.78 -6.61
C ARG A 368 -26.69 -1.27 -6.99
N TYR A 369 -25.79 -2.17 -7.38
CA TYR A 369 -24.48 -1.81 -7.90
C TYR A 369 -24.57 -0.92 -9.15
N ILE A 370 -25.41 -1.29 -10.13
CA ILE A 370 -25.67 -0.42 -11.29
C ILE A 370 -26.26 0.92 -10.86
N ALA A 371 -27.31 0.92 -10.04
CA ALA A 371 -27.98 2.13 -9.59
C ALA A 371 -27.04 3.09 -8.81
N SER A 372 -26.01 2.55 -8.16
CA SER A 372 -25.00 3.31 -7.43
C SER A 372 -23.97 3.99 -8.33
N ASN A 373 -23.89 3.63 -9.61
CA ASN A 373 -22.85 4.09 -10.54
C ASN A 373 -23.50 4.54 -11.87
N ALA A 374 -23.58 5.85 -12.08
CA ALA A 374 -24.37 6.44 -13.17
C ALA A 374 -23.94 5.99 -14.58
N ASP A 375 -22.65 5.75 -14.81
CA ASP A 375 -22.13 5.22 -16.07
C ASP A 375 -22.60 3.77 -16.31
N LEU A 376 -22.71 2.96 -15.26
CA LEU A 376 -23.20 1.58 -15.36
C LEU A 376 -24.70 1.53 -15.70
N ILE A 377 -25.49 2.52 -15.27
CA ILE A 377 -26.91 2.65 -15.68
C ILE A 377 -27.00 2.76 -17.21
N GLY A 378 -26.16 3.59 -17.81
CA GLY A 378 -26.11 3.77 -19.26
C GLY A 378 -25.58 2.53 -19.99
N ALA A 379 -24.54 1.90 -19.45
CA ALA A 379 -23.85 0.77 -20.08
C ALA A 379 -24.65 -0.54 -19.99
N PHE A 380 -25.19 -0.87 -18.82
CA PHE A 380 -25.76 -2.19 -18.53
C PHE A 380 -27.28 -2.17 -18.37
N ARG A 381 -27.89 -1.00 -18.11
CA ARG A 381 -29.31 -0.91 -17.72
C ARG A 381 -29.60 -1.89 -16.59
N THR A 382 -30.55 -2.80 -16.73
CA THR A 382 -30.90 -3.81 -15.72
C THR A 382 -30.22 -5.15 -15.94
N ASP A 383 -29.15 -5.22 -16.74
CA ASP A 383 -28.37 -6.45 -16.95
C ASP A 383 -27.51 -6.78 -15.72
N ALA A 384 -28.08 -7.58 -14.83
CA ALA A 384 -27.42 -8.05 -13.62
C ALA A 384 -26.18 -8.90 -13.91
N ALA A 385 -26.16 -9.66 -15.01
CA ALA A 385 -25.01 -10.51 -15.34
C ALA A 385 -23.81 -9.65 -15.77
N ALA A 386 -24.04 -8.66 -16.64
CA ALA A 386 -23.01 -7.71 -17.06
C ALA A 386 -22.46 -6.93 -15.86
N ALA A 387 -23.32 -6.51 -14.94
CA ALA A 387 -22.93 -5.82 -13.72
C ALA A 387 -22.03 -6.67 -12.80
N THR A 388 -22.38 -7.95 -12.60
CA THR A 388 -21.54 -8.90 -11.85
C THR A 388 -20.19 -9.12 -12.53
N GLN A 389 -20.17 -9.31 -13.86
CA GLN A 389 -18.91 -9.47 -14.61
C GLN A 389 -18.03 -8.22 -14.53
N HIS A 390 -18.64 -7.04 -14.60
CA HIS A 390 -17.93 -5.78 -14.43
C HIS A 390 -17.29 -5.67 -13.05
N LEU A 391 -18.02 -5.98 -11.97
CA LEU A 391 -17.46 -5.97 -10.62
C LEU A 391 -16.20 -6.84 -10.53
N ILE A 392 -16.29 -8.09 -11.03
CA ILE A 392 -15.21 -9.07 -11.01
C ILE A 392 -13.98 -8.59 -11.81
N GLY A 393 -14.19 -8.04 -13.01
CA GLY A 393 -13.09 -7.69 -13.90
C GLY A 393 -12.47 -6.30 -13.66
N SER A 394 -13.24 -5.36 -13.10
CA SER A 394 -12.84 -3.94 -13.06
C SER A 394 -13.40 -3.18 -11.86
N GLY A 395 -14.64 -3.44 -11.46
CA GLY A 395 -15.35 -2.61 -10.48
C GLY A 395 -14.73 -2.56 -9.09
N VAL A 396 -14.09 -3.66 -8.65
CA VAL A 396 -13.28 -3.70 -7.41
C VAL A 396 -12.13 -2.71 -7.48
N TYR A 397 -11.31 -2.80 -8.53
CA TYR A 397 -10.14 -1.95 -8.75
C TYR A 397 -10.49 -0.47 -8.99
N GLU A 398 -11.63 -0.23 -9.63
CA GLU A 398 -12.16 1.12 -9.86
C GLU A 398 -12.74 1.76 -8.58
N GLY A 399 -12.80 1.01 -7.46
CA GLY A 399 -13.37 1.51 -6.21
C GLY A 399 -14.87 1.82 -6.31
N ARG A 400 -15.60 1.09 -7.16
CA ARG A 400 -17.01 1.39 -7.43
C ARG A 400 -17.87 1.19 -6.20
N SER A 401 -18.81 2.11 -5.98
CA SER A 401 -19.71 2.03 -4.84
C SER A 401 -20.71 0.90 -5.01
N LEU A 402 -20.88 0.08 -3.98
CA LEU A 402 -21.93 -0.96 -3.94
C LEU A 402 -23.22 -0.47 -3.27
N THR A 403 -23.17 0.67 -2.59
CA THR A 403 -24.22 1.15 -1.68
C THR A 403 -24.59 2.62 -1.88
N GLY A 404 -24.04 3.29 -2.89
CA GLY A 404 -24.30 4.70 -3.21
C GLY A 404 -25.77 4.99 -3.51
N PHE A 405 -26.50 3.99 -4.04
CA PHE A 405 -27.95 4.01 -4.13
C PHE A 405 -28.58 3.29 -2.93
N ASN A 406 -29.54 3.94 -2.28
CA ASN A 406 -30.35 3.34 -1.23
C ASN A 406 -31.75 3.01 -1.76
N PRO A 407 -32.06 1.72 -2.02
CA PRO A 407 -33.34 1.33 -2.59
C PRO A 407 -34.50 1.47 -1.61
N TYR A 408 -34.25 1.34 -0.30
CA TYR A 408 -35.28 1.48 0.73
C TYR A 408 -35.67 2.95 0.88
N ASN A 409 -34.70 3.85 0.97
CA ASN A 409 -34.98 5.28 1.02
C ASN A 409 -35.68 5.77 -0.26
N TYR A 410 -35.22 5.32 -1.42
CA TYR A 410 -35.87 5.63 -2.69
C TYR A 410 -37.33 5.18 -2.72
N LEU A 411 -37.63 3.95 -2.32
CA LEU A 411 -39.01 3.47 -2.27
C LEU A 411 -39.84 4.25 -1.23
N ALA A 412 -39.30 4.46 -0.01
CA ALA A 412 -39.98 5.17 1.08
C ALA A 412 -40.28 6.65 0.76
N GLY A 413 -39.42 7.31 -0.02
CA GLY A 413 -39.54 8.72 -0.33
C GLY A 413 -40.62 9.06 -1.36
N TYR A 414 -41.09 8.08 -2.14
CA TYR A 414 -41.99 8.33 -3.28
C TYR A 414 -43.30 7.54 -3.15
N GLY A 415 -44.37 8.26 -2.81
CA GLY A 415 -45.70 7.65 -2.59
C GLY A 415 -46.29 6.97 -3.83
N ASP A 416 -45.94 7.43 -5.03
CA ASP A 416 -46.30 6.78 -6.30
C ASP A 416 -45.59 5.42 -6.44
N LEU A 417 -44.32 5.33 -6.05
CA LEU A 417 -43.58 4.06 -6.05
C LEU A 417 -44.11 3.12 -4.97
N LEU A 418 -44.46 3.61 -3.79
CA LEU A 418 -45.13 2.80 -2.76
C LEU A 418 -46.46 2.24 -3.25
N SER A 419 -47.22 3.04 -4.01
CA SER A 419 -48.50 2.62 -4.58
C SER A 419 -48.32 1.59 -5.69
N ALA A 420 -47.30 1.75 -6.51
CA ALA A 420 -47.03 0.87 -7.65
C ALA A 420 -46.35 -0.45 -7.26
N PHE A 421 -45.41 -0.40 -6.30
CA PHE A 421 -44.50 -1.52 -5.99
C PHE A 421 -44.66 -2.06 -4.57
N GLY A 422 -45.41 -1.39 -3.70
CA GLY A 422 -45.63 -1.84 -2.32
C GLY A 422 -44.35 -1.80 -1.48
N SER A 423 -43.78 -2.98 -1.23
CA SER A 423 -42.51 -3.18 -0.51
C SER A 423 -41.42 -3.80 -1.38
N ASP A 424 -41.64 -3.96 -2.69
CA ASP A 424 -40.67 -4.50 -3.63
C ASP A 424 -39.59 -3.46 -3.95
N VAL A 425 -38.52 -3.47 -3.13
CA VAL A 425 -37.34 -2.63 -3.33
C VAL A 425 -36.58 -2.96 -4.62
N GLY A 426 -36.67 -4.20 -5.12
CA GLY A 426 -36.06 -4.59 -6.39
C GLY A 426 -36.76 -3.94 -7.58
N ALA A 427 -38.09 -3.84 -7.55
CA ALA A 427 -38.86 -3.07 -8.53
C ALA A 427 -38.53 -1.58 -8.46
N ALA A 428 -38.36 -1.02 -7.26
CA ALA A 428 -37.93 0.36 -7.08
C ALA A 428 -36.53 0.62 -7.68
N THR A 429 -35.56 -0.28 -7.44
CA THR A 429 -34.22 -0.20 -8.04
C THR A 429 -34.27 -0.26 -9.57
N ARG A 430 -35.03 -1.21 -10.14
CA ARG A 430 -35.23 -1.30 -11.60
C ARG A 430 -35.82 -0.02 -12.16
N HIS A 431 -36.86 0.52 -11.51
CA HIS A 431 -37.47 1.78 -11.89
C HIS A 431 -36.46 2.94 -11.88
N TYR A 432 -35.59 3.02 -10.86
CA TYR A 432 -34.55 4.06 -10.81
C TYR A 432 -33.59 3.97 -12.01
N ILE A 433 -33.09 2.77 -12.30
CA ILE A 433 -32.17 2.51 -13.42
C ILE A 433 -32.84 2.89 -14.75
N GLU A 434 -34.07 2.45 -14.96
CA GLU A 434 -34.77 2.64 -16.24
C GLU A 434 -35.23 4.08 -16.44
N ILE A 435 -35.76 4.74 -15.40
CA ILE A 435 -36.51 5.99 -15.53
C ILE A 435 -36.11 6.99 -14.44
N GLY A 436 -36.13 6.60 -13.16
CA GLY A 436 -36.01 7.53 -12.03
C GLY A 436 -34.74 8.39 -12.02
N ASN A 437 -33.59 7.83 -12.44
CA ASN A 437 -32.34 8.59 -12.58
C ASN A 437 -32.47 9.70 -13.65
N ARG A 438 -33.15 9.43 -14.76
CA ARG A 438 -33.39 10.42 -15.83
C ARG A 438 -34.39 11.50 -15.41
N GLU A 439 -35.31 11.16 -14.52
CA GLU A 439 -36.24 12.10 -13.89
C GLU A 439 -35.58 12.97 -12.82
N GLY A 440 -34.33 12.67 -12.43
CA GLY A 440 -33.64 13.35 -11.34
C GLY A 440 -34.18 13.00 -9.95
N ARG A 441 -34.82 11.83 -9.81
CA ARG A 441 -35.30 11.36 -8.49
C ARG A 441 -34.12 11.05 -7.57
N SER A 442 -34.30 11.30 -6.27
CA SER A 442 -33.28 11.10 -5.25
C SER A 442 -33.52 9.86 -4.41
N SER A 443 -32.46 9.10 -4.10
CA SER A 443 -32.50 8.00 -3.14
C SER A 443 -32.20 8.44 -1.70
N THR A 444 -32.36 9.72 -1.38
CA THR A 444 -32.17 10.29 -0.03
C THR A 444 -33.36 11.16 0.42
N LEU A 445 -34.49 11.06 -0.29
CA LEU A 445 -35.66 11.90 -0.06
C LEU A 445 -36.37 11.60 1.27
N PHE A 446 -36.35 10.35 1.74
CA PHE A 446 -36.96 9.98 3.01
C PHE A 446 -36.05 10.40 4.18
N ASP A 447 -36.54 11.24 5.09
CA ASP A 447 -35.79 11.67 6.29
C ASP A 447 -35.79 10.55 7.35
N THR A 448 -34.94 9.54 7.12
CA THR A 448 -34.78 8.37 7.97
C THR A 448 -34.40 8.76 9.40
N LEU A 449 -33.56 9.78 9.57
CA LEU A 449 -33.13 10.24 10.88
C LEU A 449 -34.29 10.84 11.68
N SER A 450 -35.15 11.63 11.04
CA SER A 450 -36.38 12.10 11.69
C SER A 450 -37.27 10.93 12.11
N TYR A 451 -37.43 9.94 11.24
CA TYR A 451 -38.25 8.79 11.51
C TYR A 451 -37.73 7.97 12.69
N GLN A 452 -36.43 7.69 12.75
CA GLN A 452 -35.81 6.99 13.87
C GLN A 452 -35.85 7.83 15.16
N ALA A 453 -35.45 9.10 15.10
CA ALA A 453 -35.36 9.96 16.28
C ALA A 453 -36.73 10.23 16.92
N GLY A 454 -37.81 10.24 16.13
CA GLY A 454 -39.19 10.37 16.63
C GLY A 454 -39.80 9.08 17.18
N ASN A 455 -39.13 7.93 17.00
CA ASN A 455 -39.66 6.61 17.35
C ASN A 455 -38.60 5.81 18.12
N ALA A 456 -38.56 5.99 19.44
CA ALA A 456 -37.56 5.39 20.34
C ALA A 456 -37.46 3.85 20.23
N ASP A 457 -38.56 3.17 19.94
CA ASP A 457 -38.59 1.73 19.73
C ASP A 457 -37.78 1.29 18.49
N LEU A 458 -37.70 2.13 17.45
CA LEU A 458 -36.85 1.86 16.29
C LEU A 458 -35.37 2.01 16.61
N ILE A 459 -35.01 2.97 17.46
CA ILE A 459 -33.62 3.11 17.94
C ILE A 459 -33.25 1.90 18.80
N ALA A 460 -34.16 1.46 19.69
CA ALA A 460 -33.95 0.27 20.49
C ALA A 460 -33.84 -1.02 19.66
N ALA A 461 -34.63 -1.14 18.59
CA ALA A 461 -34.66 -2.33 17.73
C ALA A 461 -33.53 -2.38 16.70
N TYR A 462 -33.18 -1.23 16.10
CA TYR A 462 -32.32 -1.16 14.92
C TYR A 462 -31.08 -0.30 15.11
N GLY A 463 -30.97 0.45 16.21
CA GLY A 463 -29.88 1.39 16.42
C GLY A 463 -29.77 2.40 15.27
N ASP A 464 -28.58 2.49 14.69
CA ASP A 464 -28.25 3.34 13.54
C ASP A 464 -28.48 2.67 12.17
N ASN A 465 -29.05 1.45 12.13
CA ASN A 465 -29.35 0.76 10.88
C ASN A 465 -30.52 1.43 10.13
N ARG A 466 -30.16 2.41 9.30
CA ARG A 466 -31.09 3.21 8.49
C ARG A 466 -31.95 2.38 7.55
N GLU A 467 -31.36 1.38 6.87
CA GLU A 467 -32.08 0.53 5.92
C GLU A 467 -33.18 -0.28 6.63
N ALA A 468 -32.92 -0.77 7.85
CA ALA A 468 -33.94 -1.45 8.65
C ALA A 468 -35.07 -0.51 9.07
N ALA A 469 -34.76 0.74 9.43
CA ALA A 469 -35.78 1.75 9.75
C ALA A 469 -36.61 2.15 8.52
N GLU A 470 -35.98 2.32 7.35
CA GLU A 470 -36.66 2.60 6.08
C GLU A 470 -37.57 1.43 5.68
N LEU A 471 -37.08 0.19 5.79
CA LEU A 471 -37.90 -1.00 5.57
C LEU A 471 -39.08 -1.04 6.54
N HIS A 472 -38.87 -0.75 7.82
CA HIS A 472 -39.96 -0.69 8.80
C HIS A 472 -41.03 0.33 8.40
N TYR A 473 -40.64 1.52 7.93
CA TYR A 473 -41.60 2.51 7.42
C TYR A 473 -42.42 1.95 6.25
N ILE A 474 -41.74 1.33 5.29
CA ILE A 474 -42.36 0.73 4.09
C ILE A 474 -43.37 -0.35 4.47
N VAL A 475 -43.05 -1.25 5.41
CA VAL A 475 -43.92 -2.40 5.70
C VAL A 475 -44.96 -2.14 6.79
N ASN A 476 -44.67 -1.27 7.77
CA ASN A 476 -45.51 -1.05 8.95
C ASN A 476 -45.79 0.44 9.18
N GLY A 477 -44.74 1.24 9.32
CA GLY A 477 -44.83 2.60 9.88
C GLY A 477 -45.80 3.53 9.15
N ARG A 478 -45.89 3.43 7.82
CA ARG A 478 -46.83 4.22 7.02
C ARG A 478 -48.31 3.83 7.25
N PHE A 479 -48.56 2.57 7.60
CA PHE A 479 -49.90 2.05 7.89
C PHE A 479 -50.30 2.30 9.34
N GLU A 480 -49.33 2.40 10.24
CA GLU A 480 -49.51 2.78 11.65
C GLU A 480 -49.73 4.29 11.83
N GLY A 481 -49.46 5.11 10.81
CA GLY A 481 -49.54 6.56 10.91
C GLY A 481 -48.46 7.19 11.78
N ARG A 482 -47.28 6.54 11.88
CA ARG A 482 -46.17 7.04 12.70
C ARG A 482 -45.69 8.41 12.23
N SER A 483 -45.34 9.27 13.20
CA SER A 483 -44.86 10.62 12.93
C SER A 483 -43.45 10.61 12.32
N LEU A 484 -43.24 11.46 11.31
CA LEU A 484 -41.94 11.79 10.70
C LEU A 484 -41.33 13.09 11.27
N ALA A 485 -41.97 13.71 12.26
CA ALA A 485 -41.57 15.00 12.81
C ALA A 485 -41.61 15.04 14.35
N GLY A 486 -41.55 13.87 14.99
CA GLY A 486 -41.69 13.75 16.45
C GLY A 486 -40.49 14.24 17.26
N PHE A 487 -39.33 14.44 16.64
CA PHE A 487 -38.09 14.82 17.32
C PHE A 487 -37.83 16.34 17.27
N ASN A 488 -37.77 16.99 18.43
CA ASN A 488 -37.46 18.42 18.54
C ASN A 488 -35.94 18.63 18.68
N ALA A 489 -35.23 18.69 17.55
CA ALA A 489 -33.79 18.91 17.53
C ALA A 489 -33.34 20.21 18.25
N PRO A 490 -34.01 21.37 18.08
CA PRO A 490 -33.66 22.57 18.85
C PRO A 490 -33.75 22.37 20.38
N ALA A 491 -34.78 21.71 20.89
CA ALA A 491 -34.91 21.42 22.32
C ALA A 491 -33.82 20.46 22.79
N TYR A 492 -33.54 19.41 22.02
CA TYR A 492 -32.46 18.48 22.32
C TYR A 492 -31.09 19.17 22.40
N LEU A 493 -30.78 20.06 21.45
CA LEU A 493 -29.52 20.81 21.47
C LEU A 493 -29.45 21.82 22.62
N ALA A 494 -30.58 22.44 22.99
CA ALA A 494 -30.64 23.33 24.15
C ALA A 494 -30.41 22.56 25.47
N ALA A 495 -30.96 21.35 25.59
CA ALA A 495 -30.79 20.48 26.75
C ALA A 495 -29.39 19.83 26.84
N ASN A 496 -28.66 19.74 25.72
CA ASN A 496 -27.34 19.10 25.64
C ASN A 496 -26.30 20.04 24.99
N PRO A 497 -25.76 21.03 25.75
CA PRO A 497 -24.83 22.03 25.22
C PRO A 497 -23.51 21.47 24.67
N ASP A 498 -23.05 20.33 25.21
CA ASP A 498 -21.88 19.60 24.73
C ASP A 498 -22.10 19.06 23.32
N VAL A 499 -23.27 18.46 23.08
CA VAL A 499 -23.67 17.99 21.76
C VAL A 499 -23.83 19.17 20.81
N ASN A 500 -24.46 20.26 21.26
CA ASN A 500 -24.63 21.47 20.46
C ASN A 500 -23.29 22.08 20.01
N ALA A 501 -22.29 22.09 20.90
CA ALA A 501 -20.94 22.50 20.55
C ALA A 501 -20.30 21.54 19.53
N ALA A 502 -20.45 20.22 19.72
CA ALA A 502 -19.87 19.21 18.84
C ALA A 502 -20.47 19.21 17.42
N VAL A 503 -21.79 19.44 17.29
CA VAL A 503 -22.49 19.43 15.99
C VAL A 503 -22.72 20.82 15.41
N GLY A 504 -22.27 21.88 16.09
CA GLY A 504 -22.38 23.27 15.64
C GLY A 504 -23.83 23.74 15.38
N GLY A 505 -24.78 23.32 16.21
CA GLY A 505 -26.20 23.67 16.02
C GLY A 505 -26.94 22.93 14.89
N SER A 506 -26.31 21.94 14.25
CA SER A 506 -26.90 21.20 13.14
C SER A 506 -28.11 20.36 13.58
N VAL A 507 -29.28 20.60 12.97
CA VAL A 507 -30.49 19.77 13.18
C VAL A 507 -30.25 18.32 12.76
N ALA A 508 -29.59 18.09 11.63
CA ALA A 508 -29.23 16.75 11.19
C ALA A 508 -28.20 16.11 12.12
N GLY A 509 -27.21 16.88 12.59
CA GLY A 509 -26.22 16.45 13.57
C GLY A 509 -26.86 16.07 14.92
N ALA A 510 -27.87 16.82 15.36
CA ALA A 510 -28.64 16.52 16.57
C ALA A 510 -29.37 15.17 16.47
N LYS A 511 -30.09 14.94 15.37
CA LYS A 511 -30.79 13.67 15.12
C LYS A 511 -29.80 12.51 15.04
N GLN A 512 -28.69 12.68 14.30
CA GLN A 512 -27.64 11.68 14.17
C GLN A 512 -27.04 11.33 15.53
N HIS A 513 -26.67 12.34 16.32
CA HIS A 513 -26.12 12.12 17.65
C HIS A 513 -27.10 11.37 18.55
N TYR A 514 -28.38 11.79 18.57
CA TYR A 514 -29.39 11.13 19.39
C TYR A 514 -29.57 9.66 19.01
N VAL A 515 -29.68 9.35 17.72
CA VAL A 515 -29.84 7.97 17.22
C VAL A 515 -28.60 7.12 17.49
N SER A 516 -27.40 7.66 17.28
CA SER A 516 -26.15 6.90 17.43
C SER A 516 -25.69 6.74 18.89
N TYR A 517 -25.98 7.71 19.75
CA TYR A 517 -25.42 7.79 21.11
C TYR A 517 -26.45 8.24 22.14
N GLY A 518 -27.12 9.37 21.87
CA GLY A 518 -27.91 10.08 22.88
C GLY A 518 -29.06 9.27 23.49
N PHE A 519 -29.69 8.38 22.72
CA PHE A 519 -30.72 7.48 23.23
C PHE A 519 -30.15 6.49 24.26
N ALA A 520 -29.03 5.83 23.93
CA ALA A 520 -28.38 4.87 24.82
C ALA A 520 -27.78 5.54 26.07
N GLU A 521 -27.34 6.79 25.94
CA GLU A 521 -26.83 7.62 27.04
C GLU A 521 -27.94 8.18 27.94
N GLY A 522 -29.22 8.07 27.56
CA GLY A 522 -30.34 8.67 28.30
C GLY A 522 -30.35 10.20 28.27
N ARG A 523 -29.86 10.81 27.19
CA ARG A 523 -29.80 12.27 27.05
C ARG A 523 -31.20 12.90 27.10
N ALA A 524 -31.30 14.05 27.77
CA ALA A 524 -32.55 14.81 27.89
C ALA A 524 -33.02 15.31 26.51
N LEU A 525 -34.32 15.22 26.25
CA LEU A 525 -34.94 15.61 24.98
C LEU A 525 -35.46 17.05 24.94
N ALA A 526 -35.68 17.65 26.11
CA ALA A 526 -36.20 19.00 26.28
C ALA A 526 -35.77 19.58 27.64
#